data_AF-A0A4Q4XYI0-F1
#
_entry.id   AF-A0A4Q4XYI0-F1
#
_cell.length_a   1.000
_cell.length_b   1.000
_cell.length_c   1.000
_cell.angle_alpha   90.00
_cell.angle_beta   90.00
_cell.angle_gamma   90.00
#
_symmetry.space_group_name_H-M   'P 1'
#
loop_
_entity.id
_entity.type
_entity.pdbx_description
1 polymer ?
#
loop_
_entity_poly.entity_id
_entity_poly.type
_entity_poly.pdbx_seq_one_letter_code
_entity_poly.pdbx_strand_id
1 'polypeptide(L)'
;MSVAVADFPQVWEKPPFTELLRCLKELRVHPPVWNPTTPRRDIVEDYRNSAQSRREVAAYLSSIIRSELEWIEDDDEKEVLWTEASRRLSERCGRAGMGEITRRWPFESRTGSSFELIIREPPIVGDCLGLKTWGSSYVLAQSLDEIALKSLSHVFRSDYKGAPVNVLELGSGTGLLGMAAAALWKTSVVLTDLPDIMPNLAFNVESNRRTIESLGGSAETGALTWGGTGEDDSERFSKKNQFQVGINKSANEKDARAILVVPLRDSTAKKLLHKFRSAAARGPRPLICLEEHSLTGQDDWGDDEEASQVECWWGVFGE
;
A
#
# COMPACT_ATOMS: atom_id res chain seq x y z
N MET A 1 8.34 26.77 11.47
CA MET A 1 8.12 26.92 12.92
C MET A 1 6.81 26.22 13.22
N SER A 2 6.77 25.26 14.15
CA SER A 2 5.50 24.65 14.55
C SER A 2 4.69 25.71 15.30
N VAL A 3 3.48 26.00 14.84
CA VAL A 3 2.53 26.87 15.54
C VAL A 3 2.17 26.21 16.87
N ALA A 4 2.25 26.94 17.98
CA ALA A 4 1.90 26.37 19.28
C ALA A 4 0.37 26.25 19.38
N VAL A 5 -0.13 25.26 20.13
CA VAL A 5 -1.59 25.10 20.32
C VAL A 5 -2.22 26.34 20.96
N ALA A 6 -1.46 27.10 21.74
CA ALA A 6 -1.88 28.38 22.31
C ALA A 6 -2.18 29.46 21.26
N ASP A 7 -1.65 29.34 20.03
CA ASP A 7 -1.88 30.29 18.93
C ASP A 7 -3.14 29.95 18.11
N PHE A 8 -3.80 28.83 18.40
CA PHE A 8 -5.04 28.45 17.73
C PHE A 8 -6.24 29.23 18.28
N PRO A 9 -7.30 29.46 17.49
CA PRO A 9 -8.54 30.05 17.97
C PRO A 9 -9.15 29.19 19.09
N GLN A 10 -9.32 29.76 20.27
CA GLN A 10 -9.74 29.00 21.45
C GLN A 10 -11.26 29.08 21.64
N VAL A 11 -11.88 27.96 22.02
CA VAL A 11 -13.34 27.85 22.22
C VAL A 11 -13.89 28.95 23.16
N TRP A 12 -13.16 29.32 24.21
CA TRP A 12 -13.59 30.36 25.16
C TRP A 12 -13.56 31.78 24.58
N GLU A 13 -12.83 32.02 23.48
CA GLU A 13 -12.76 33.30 22.78
C GLU A 13 -13.95 33.51 21.84
N LYS A 14 -14.77 32.47 21.64
CA LYS A 14 -15.93 32.47 20.72
C LYS A 14 -15.56 32.88 19.28
N PRO A 15 -14.55 32.23 18.66
CA PRO A 15 -14.10 32.55 17.30
C PRO A 15 -15.19 32.26 16.25
N PRO A 16 -15.29 33.04 15.16
CA PRO A 16 -16.27 32.80 14.11
C PRO A 16 -16.04 31.44 13.42
N PHE A 17 -17.10 30.87 12.85
CA PHE A 17 -17.08 29.60 12.12
C PHE A 17 -15.91 29.48 11.14
N THR A 18 -15.71 30.50 10.31
CA THR A 18 -14.68 30.52 9.26
C THR A 18 -13.26 30.39 9.80
N GLU A 19 -13.00 30.95 10.99
CA GLU A 19 -11.69 30.91 11.62
C GLU A 19 -11.39 29.52 12.20
N LEU A 20 -12.36 28.93 12.92
CA LEU A 20 -12.25 27.56 13.42
C LEU A 20 -12.08 26.58 12.26
N LEU A 21 -12.91 26.68 11.22
CA LEU A 21 -12.84 25.77 10.08
C LEU A 21 -11.49 25.87 9.36
N ARG A 22 -10.94 27.09 9.21
CA ARG A 22 -9.61 27.29 8.62
C ARG A 22 -8.55 26.60 9.48
N CYS A 23 -8.56 26.82 10.79
CA CYS A 23 -7.62 26.16 11.71
C CYS A 23 -7.73 24.63 11.63
N LEU A 24 -8.94 24.08 11.70
CA LEU A 24 -9.16 22.63 11.60
C LEU A 24 -8.66 22.05 10.27
N LYS A 25 -8.81 22.78 9.16
CA LYS A 25 -8.26 22.39 7.85
C LYS A 25 -6.73 22.37 7.83
N GLU A 26 -6.09 23.34 8.47
CA GLU A 26 -4.63 23.42 8.60
C GLU A 26 -4.06 22.32 9.51
N LEU A 27 -4.85 21.80 10.45
CA LEU A 27 -4.47 20.68 11.32
C LEU A 27 -4.52 19.30 10.63
N ARG A 28 -4.78 19.23 9.32
CA ARG A 28 -4.83 17.96 8.60
C ARG A 28 -3.49 17.25 8.63
N VAL A 29 -3.50 15.97 8.99
CA VAL A 29 -2.31 15.12 8.88
C VAL A 29 -2.41 14.31 7.60
N HIS A 30 -1.37 14.40 6.77
CA HIS A 30 -1.25 13.52 5.62
C HIS A 30 -0.77 12.14 6.11
N PRO A 31 -1.37 11.03 5.63
CA PRO A 31 -0.90 9.71 6.00
C PRO A 31 0.56 9.52 5.57
N PRO A 32 1.39 8.85 6.37
CA PRO A 32 2.80 8.69 6.07
C PRO A 32 2.98 7.87 4.78
N VAL A 33 3.93 8.31 3.97
CA VAL A 33 4.50 7.53 2.87
C VAL A 33 5.86 7.06 3.34
N TRP A 34 6.07 5.74 3.32
CA TRP A 34 7.32 5.16 3.78
C TRP A 34 8.48 5.64 2.93
N ASN A 35 9.55 6.06 3.59
CA ASN A 35 10.79 6.41 2.91
C ASN A 35 11.94 5.54 3.46
N PRO A 36 12.38 4.51 2.73
CA PRO A 36 13.43 3.63 3.19
C PRO A 36 14.80 4.30 3.26
N THR A 37 14.99 5.48 2.66
CA THR A 37 16.26 6.23 2.79
C THR A 37 16.36 7.03 4.08
N THR A 38 15.26 7.19 4.83
CA THR A 38 15.27 7.96 6.08
C THR A 38 16.00 7.20 7.18
N PRO A 39 17.09 7.74 7.77
CA PRO A 39 17.82 7.10 8.85
C PRO A 39 16.95 6.91 10.10
N ARG A 40 17.10 5.76 10.78
CA ARG A 40 16.33 5.41 11.98
C ARG A 40 16.38 6.47 13.09
N ARG A 41 17.51 7.14 13.27
CA ARG A 41 17.69 8.17 14.31
C ARG A 41 16.78 9.39 14.05
N ASP A 42 16.65 9.79 12.78
CA ASP A 42 15.88 10.95 12.36
C ASP A 42 14.39 10.64 12.52
N ILE A 43 13.98 9.40 12.22
CA ILE A 43 12.61 8.88 12.47
C ILE A 43 12.24 8.99 13.96
N VAL A 44 13.13 8.55 14.86
CA VAL A 44 12.86 8.56 16.31
C VAL A 44 12.80 9.99 16.87
N GLU A 45 13.65 10.89 16.37
CA GLU A 45 13.69 12.29 16.80
C GLU A 45 12.45 13.07 16.31
N ASP A 46 12.10 12.94 15.03
CA ASP A 46 10.85 13.47 14.48
C ASP A 46 9.63 12.89 15.19
N TYR A 47 9.66 11.61 15.55
CA TYR A 47 8.59 10.97 16.30
C TYR A 47 8.38 11.58 17.69
N ARG A 48 9.45 11.79 18.47
CA ARG A 48 9.33 12.39 19.82
C ARG A 48 8.81 13.83 19.77
N ASN A 49 9.35 14.62 18.84
CA ASN A 49 8.92 16.00 18.65
C ASN A 49 7.46 16.07 18.18
N SER A 50 7.06 15.16 17.28
CA SER A 50 5.69 15.06 16.82
C SER A 50 4.73 14.50 17.87
N ALA A 51 5.15 13.60 18.76
CA ALA A 51 4.29 12.98 19.77
C ALA A 51 3.74 14.00 20.79
N GLN A 52 4.59 14.93 21.25
CA GLN A 52 4.14 16.00 22.15
C GLN A 52 3.12 16.91 21.46
N SER A 53 3.44 17.37 20.25
CA SER A 53 2.52 18.18 19.43
C SER A 53 1.23 17.43 19.11
N ARG A 54 1.28 16.12 18.80
CA ARG A 54 0.11 15.27 18.56
C ARG A 54 -0.84 15.27 19.76
N ARG A 55 -0.31 15.13 20.98
CA ARG A 55 -1.12 15.13 22.22
C ARG A 55 -1.79 16.48 22.48
N GLU A 56 -1.05 17.57 22.34
CA GLU A 56 -1.59 18.92 22.55
C GLU A 56 -2.68 19.25 21.53
N VAL A 57 -2.44 18.93 20.25
CA VAL A 57 -3.43 19.10 19.19
C VAL A 57 -4.64 18.19 19.41
N ALA A 58 -4.45 16.94 19.84
CA ALA A 58 -5.55 16.04 20.15
C ALA A 58 -6.43 16.61 21.27
N ALA A 59 -5.84 17.16 22.33
CA ALA A 59 -6.58 17.82 23.41
C ALA A 59 -7.37 19.03 22.90
N TYR A 60 -6.78 19.85 22.02
CA TYR A 60 -7.47 20.96 21.37
C TYR A 60 -8.67 20.50 20.55
N LEU A 61 -8.49 19.49 19.68
CA LEU A 61 -9.57 18.92 18.87
C LEU A 61 -10.69 18.35 19.73
N SER A 62 -10.35 17.61 20.79
CA SER A 62 -11.33 17.11 21.77
C SER A 62 -12.10 18.25 22.46
N SER A 63 -11.47 19.40 22.70
CA SER A 63 -12.15 20.56 23.30
C SER A 63 -13.23 21.14 22.38
N ILE A 64 -12.98 21.16 21.06
CA ILE A 64 -13.96 21.59 20.04
C ILE A 64 -15.11 20.59 19.97
N ILE A 65 -14.80 19.29 19.89
CA ILE A 65 -15.81 18.22 19.82
C ILE A 65 -16.73 18.22 21.05
N ARG A 66 -16.20 18.55 22.22
CA ARG A 66 -16.97 18.61 23.47
C ARG A 66 -17.78 19.90 23.63
N SER A 67 -17.45 20.96 22.89
CA SER A 67 -18.14 22.24 22.98
C SER A 67 -19.48 22.17 22.24
N GLU A 68 -20.53 22.73 22.85
CA GLU A 68 -21.82 22.95 22.18
C GLU A 68 -21.77 24.07 21.13
N LEU A 69 -20.67 24.82 21.07
CA LEU A 69 -20.45 25.93 20.13
C LEU A 69 -21.60 26.96 20.17
N GLU A 70 -22.10 27.30 21.36
CA GLU A 70 -23.31 28.12 21.59
C GLU A 70 -23.33 29.49 20.89
N TRP A 71 -22.16 30.02 20.50
CA TRP A 71 -22.04 31.32 19.83
C TRP A 71 -22.17 31.24 18.29
N ILE A 72 -22.21 30.02 17.74
CA ILE A 72 -22.51 29.76 16.33
C ILE A 72 -24.02 29.48 16.26
N GLU A 73 -24.75 30.26 15.47
CA GLU A 73 -26.22 30.14 15.39
C GLU A 73 -26.66 29.00 14.46
N ASP A 74 -25.92 28.77 13.37
CA ASP A 74 -26.23 27.77 12.37
C ASP A 74 -25.80 26.36 12.82
N ASP A 75 -26.75 25.45 12.99
CA ASP A 75 -26.48 24.07 13.39
C ASP A 75 -25.74 23.28 12.30
N ASP A 76 -25.92 23.60 11.02
CA ASP A 76 -25.17 22.97 9.93
C ASP A 76 -23.67 23.36 10.00
N GLU A 77 -23.37 24.61 10.37
CA GLU A 77 -22.00 25.06 10.60
C GLU A 77 -21.34 24.33 11.78
N LYS A 78 -22.08 24.08 12.87
CA LYS A 78 -21.59 23.29 14.00
C LYS A 78 -21.25 21.86 13.59
N GLU A 79 -22.14 21.21 12.85
CA GLU A 79 -21.92 19.85 12.34
C GLU A 79 -20.67 19.75 11.46
N VAL A 80 -20.42 20.76 10.62
CA VAL A 80 -19.18 20.84 9.83
C VAL A 80 -17.95 20.92 10.73
N LEU A 81 -17.99 21.73 11.79
CA LEU A 81 -16.86 21.87 12.73
C LEU A 81 -16.61 20.59 13.54
N TRP A 82 -17.65 19.96 14.08
CA TRP A 82 -17.53 18.71 14.83
C TRP A 82 -17.04 17.57 13.93
N THR A 83 -17.57 17.47 12.71
CA THR A 83 -17.13 16.48 11.72
C THR A 83 -15.66 16.69 11.37
N GLU A 84 -15.24 17.92 11.08
CA GLU A 84 -13.87 18.21 10.69
C GLU A 84 -12.89 18.00 11.87
N ALA A 85 -13.26 18.41 13.09
CA ALA A 85 -12.46 18.18 14.28
C ALA A 85 -12.32 16.68 14.61
N SER A 86 -13.42 15.92 14.52
CA SER A 86 -13.41 14.46 14.70
C SER A 86 -12.54 13.78 13.66
N ARG A 87 -12.58 14.23 12.40
CA ARG A 87 -11.70 13.74 11.34
C ARG A 87 -10.24 14.05 11.62
N ARG A 88 -9.90 15.27 12.06
CA ARG A 88 -8.52 15.62 12.45
C ARG A 88 -8.02 14.79 13.64
N LEU A 89 -8.92 14.43 14.54
CA LEU A 89 -8.60 13.61 15.70
C LEU A 89 -8.33 12.16 15.27
N SER A 90 -9.19 11.59 14.41
CA SER A 90 -9.01 10.22 13.91
C SER A 90 -7.78 10.06 13.01
N GLU A 91 -7.37 11.10 12.28
CA GLU A 91 -6.11 11.16 11.53
C GLU A 91 -4.86 10.99 12.42
N ARG A 92 -5.01 11.20 13.73
CA ARG A 92 -3.94 11.07 14.74
C ARG A 92 -4.07 9.80 15.57
N CYS A 93 -5.09 8.98 15.31
CA CYS A 93 -5.18 7.65 15.90
C CYS A 93 -4.28 6.68 15.13
N GLY A 94 -3.79 5.64 15.82
CA GLY A 94 -3.12 4.53 15.17
C GLY A 94 -3.99 3.86 14.09
N ARG A 95 -3.38 2.96 13.31
CA ARG A 95 -3.95 2.38 12.08
C ARG A 95 -5.34 1.74 12.22
N ALA A 96 -5.68 1.25 13.42
CA ALA A 96 -6.99 0.68 13.74
C ALA A 96 -8.09 1.75 14.02
N GLY A 97 -7.71 2.92 14.52
CA GLY A 97 -8.63 4.03 14.80
C GLY A 97 -8.71 5.07 13.68
N MET A 98 -7.80 5.01 12.70
CA MET A 98 -7.79 5.92 11.56
C MET A 98 -8.88 5.54 10.54
N GLY A 99 -9.54 6.55 9.99
CA GLY A 99 -10.54 6.39 8.94
C GLY A 99 -9.94 5.99 7.58
N GLU A 100 -10.69 6.24 6.51
CA GLU A 100 -10.19 6.03 5.15
C GLU A 100 -8.95 6.90 4.90
N ILE A 101 -7.92 6.30 4.32
CA ILE A 101 -6.73 7.03 3.91
C ILE A 101 -6.51 6.91 2.41
N THR A 102 -6.01 7.98 1.81
CA THR A 102 -5.48 7.97 0.45
C THR A 102 -4.02 8.39 0.49
N ARG A 103 -3.13 7.55 -0.03
CA ARG A 103 -1.68 7.76 -0.05
C ARG A 103 -1.19 7.94 -1.48
N ARG A 104 -0.15 8.76 -1.64
CA ARG A 104 0.53 9.01 -2.93
C ARG A 104 1.92 8.40 -2.83
N TRP A 105 2.18 7.37 -3.63
CA TRP A 105 3.41 6.59 -3.59
C TRP A 105 4.31 7.00 -4.74
N PRO A 106 5.43 7.68 -4.49
CA PRO A 106 6.34 8.10 -5.53
C PRO A 106 7.19 6.93 -6.01
N PHE A 107 7.40 6.88 -7.32
CA PHE A 107 8.28 5.93 -7.98
C PHE A 107 9.24 6.67 -8.90
N GLU A 108 10.52 6.36 -8.75
CA GLU A 108 11.56 6.80 -9.67
C GLU A 108 11.83 5.68 -10.66
N SER A 109 11.58 5.95 -11.95
CA SER A 109 12.00 5.03 -13.00
C SER A 109 13.46 5.30 -13.36
N ARG A 110 14.29 4.25 -13.41
CA ARG A 110 15.69 4.38 -13.84
C ARG A 110 15.83 4.74 -15.33
N THR A 111 14.81 4.43 -16.12
CA THR A 111 14.83 4.54 -17.60
C THR A 111 13.73 5.45 -18.15
N GLY A 112 12.92 6.05 -17.28
CA GLY A 112 11.75 6.82 -17.67
C GLY A 112 11.44 7.95 -16.69
N SER A 113 10.25 8.54 -16.84
CA SER A 113 9.79 9.60 -15.96
C SER A 113 9.41 9.06 -14.58
N SER A 114 9.66 9.84 -13.54
CA SER A 114 9.07 9.61 -12.22
C SER A 114 7.55 9.70 -12.28
N PHE A 115 6.86 8.89 -11.48
CA PHE A 115 5.41 8.90 -11.39
C PHE A 115 4.96 8.65 -9.96
N GLU A 116 3.66 8.81 -9.71
CA GLU A 116 3.05 8.53 -8.42
C GLU A 116 1.83 7.63 -8.60
N LEU A 117 1.65 6.68 -7.69
CA LEU A 117 0.42 5.89 -7.58
C LEU A 117 -0.41 6.39 -6.40
N ILE A 118 -1.70 6.61 -6.63
CA ILE A 118 -2.66 7.07 -5.62
C ILE A 118 -3.45 5.87 -5.14
N ILE A 119 -3.28 5.50 -3.87
CA ILE A 119 -3.86 4.29 -3.29
C ILE A 119 -4.84 4.65 -2.18
N ARG A 120 -6.08 4.19 -2.31
CA ARG A 120 -7.10 4.26 -1.26
C ARG A 120 -7.05 3.00 -0.39
N GLU A 121 -7.07 3.22 0.92
CA GLU A 121 -7.17 2.20 1.96
C GLU A 121 -8.36 2.52 2.88
N PRO A 122 -9.49 1.81 2.71
CA PRO A 122 -10.66 1.91 3.58
C PRO A 122 -10.34 1.69 5.07
N PRO A 123 -11.18 2.15 6.02
CA PRO A 123 -10.98 1.94 7.45
C PRO A 123 -10.85 0.44 7.82
N ILE A 124 -10.19 0.13 8.94
CA ILE A 124 -10.19 -1.24 9.47
C ILE A 124 -11.53 -1.50 10.15
N VAL A 125 -12.42 -2.23 9.50
CA VAL A 125 -13.68 -2.71 10.06
C VAL A 125 -13.75 -4.22 9.84
N GLY A 126 -14.04 -5.01 10.87
CA GLY A 126 -14.09 -6.47 10.73
C GLY A 126 -12.80 -7.06 10.17
N ASP A 127 -12.91 -7.88 9.12
CA ASP A 127 -11.78 -8.60 8.48
C ASP A 127 -11.18 -7.88 7.25
N CYS A 128 -11.23 -6.55 7.23
CA CYS A 128 -10.75 -5.73 6.11
C CYS A 128 -9.22 -5.57 6.03
N LEU A 129 -8.43 -6.49 6.59
CA LEU A 129 -6.96 -6.40 6.58
C LEU A 129 -6.36 -6.46 5.16
N GLY A 130 -7.03 -7.14 4.23
CA GLY A 130 -6.62 -7.19 2.82
C GLY A 130 -6.72 -5.85 2.09
N LEU A 131 -7.43 -4.87 2.67
CA LEU A 131 -7.61 -3.53 2.10
C LEU A 131 -6.50 -2.56 2.49
N LYS A 132 -5.44 -3.05 3.13
CA LYS A 132 -4.30 -2.27 3.63
C LYS A 132 -3.05 -2.53 2.81
N THR A 133 -2.31 -1.47 2.52
CA THR A 133 -1.00 -1.61 1.87
C THR A 133 0.00 -2.13 2.90
N TRP A 134 0.78 -3.14 2.53
CA TRP A 134 1.83 -3.74 3.36
C TRP A 134 3.21 -3.21 2.98
N GLY A 135 4.10 -3.02 3.96
CA GLY A 135 5.48 -2.54 3.73
C GLY A 135 6.23 -3.33 2.68
N SER A 136 6.10 -4.65 2.71
CA SER A 136 6.68 -5.57 1.74
C SER A 136 6.31 -5.26 0.30
N SER A 137 5.06 -4.84 0.04
CA SER A 137 4.61 -4.51 -1.31
C SER A 137 5.34 -3.30 -1.88
N TYR A 138 5.49 -2.24 -1.08
CA TYR A 138 6.15 -1.01 -1.51
C TYR A 138 7.68 -1.19 -1.62
N VAL A 139 8.28 -1.90 -0.66
CA VAL A 139 9.72 -2.19 -0.66
C VAL A 139 10.14 -2.99 -1.90
N LEU A 140 9.36 -4.01 -2.24
CA LEU A 140 9.59 -4.76 -3.48
C LEU A 140 9.31 -3.88 -4.70
N ALA A 141 8.26 -3.06 -4.68
CA ALA A 141 7.89 -2.18 -5.78
C ALA A 141 9.03 -1.21 -6.18
N GLN A 142 9.77 -0.70 -5.20
CA GLN A 142 10.95 0.15 -5.44
C GLN A 142 12.13 -0.58 -6.10
N SER A 143 12.15 -1.92 -6.05
CA SER A 143 13.23 -2.74 -6.61
C SER A 143 12.86 -3.33 -7.98
N LEU A 144 11.64 -3.10 -8.49
CA LEU A 144 11.14 -3.75 -9.71
C LEU A 144 11.98 -3.46 -10.96
N ASP A 145 12.51 -2.24 -11.12
CA ASP A 145 13.39 -1.91 -12.24
C ASP A 145 14.67 -2.76 -12.23
N GLU A 146 15.27 -2.95 -11.04
CA GLU A 146 16.48 -3.74 -10.88
C GLU A 146 16.21 -5.23 -11.11
N ILE A 147 15.08 -5.73 -10.60
CA ILE A 147 14.63 -7.11 -10.81
C ILE A 147 14.40 -7.38 -12.30
N ALA A 148 13.78 -6.45 -13.03
CA ALA A 148 13.60 -6.59 -14.48
C ALA A 148 14.93 -6.66 -15.23
N LEU A 149 15.87 -5.76 -14.90
CA LEU A 149 17.15 -5.65 -15.60
C LEU A 149 18.13 -6.78 -15.28
N LYS A 150 18.05 -7.38 -14.10
CA LYS A 150 18.95 -8.45 -13.67
C LYS A 150 18.22 -9.79 -13.80
N SER A 151 17.37 -10.08 -12.82
CA SER A 151 16.74 -11.37 -12.58
C SER A 151 15.80 -11.81 -13.70
N LEU A 152 15.12 -10.86 -14.35
CA LEU A 152 14.13 -11.12 -15.40
C LEU A 152 14.57 -10.61 -16.78
N SER A 153 15.86 -10.32 -16.96
CA SER A 153 16.41 -9.81 -18.23
C SER A 153 16.11 -10.71 -19.43
N HIS A 154 16.05 -12.03 -19.20
CA HIS A 154 15.69 -13.03 -20.20
C HIS A 154 14.20 -13.05 -20.57
N VAL A 155 13.32 -12.54 -19.68
CA VAL A 155 11.87 -12.41 -19.91
C VAL A 155 11.55 -11.09 -20.61
N PHE A 156 12.15 -9.99 -20.16
CA PHE A 156 11.93 -8.64 -20.71
C PHE A 156 12.90 -8.28 -21.86
N ARG A 157 13.27 -9.28 -22.66
CA ARG A 157 14.23 -9.14 -23.75
C ARG A 157 13.76 -8.14 -24.82
N SER A 158 14.59 -7.15 -25.11
CA SER A 158 14.33 -6.14 -26.15
C SER A 158 14.32 -6.68 -27.58
N ASP A 159 14.93 -7.85 -27.81
CA ASP A 159 14.99 -8.56 -29.10
C ASP A 159 13.88 -9.60 -29.28
N TYR A 160 13.00 -9.76 -28.29
CA TYR A 160 11.92 -10.73 -28.35
C TYR A 160 10.81 -10.24 -29.28
N LYS A 161 10.73 -10.80 -30.49
CA LYS A 161 9.60 -10.60 -31.43
C LYS A 161 8.31 -11.34 -31.00
N GLY A 162 8.24 -11.78 -29.75
CA GLY A 162 7.12 -12.52 -29.20
C GLY A 162 6.00 -11.60 -28.70
N ALA A 163 4.94 -12.23 -28.19
CA ALA A 163 3.84 -11.51 -27.54
C ALA A 163 4.33 -10.75 -26.28
N PRO A 164 3.63 -9.67 -25.89
CA PRO A 164 3.90 -8.94 -24.64
C PRO A 164 3.93 -9.86 -23.42
N VAL A 165 4.76 -9.54 -22.43
CA VAL A 165 4.89 -10.30 -21.18
C VAL A 165 3.64 -10.08 -20.32
N ASN A 166 2.82 -11.11 -20.16
CA ASN A 166 1.67 -11.03 -19.25
C ASN A 166 2.10 -11.38 -17.84
N VAL A 167 1.86 -10.45 -16.92
CA VAL A 167 2.16 -10.59 -15.50
C VAL A 167 0.87 -10.84 -14.75
N LEU A 168 0.93 -11.69 -13.72
CA LEU A 168 -0.17 -11.91 -12.78
C LEU A 168 0.34 -11.69 -11.36
N GLU A 169 -0.37 -10.89 -10.58
CA GLU A 169 -0.16 -10.77 -9.14
C GLU A 169 -1.27 -11.51 -8.39
N LEU A 170 -0.86 -12.36 -7.45
CA LEU A 170 -1.77 -13.03 -6.50
C LEU A 170 -1.76 -12.33 -5.15
N GLY A 171 -2.94 -12.06 -4.61
CA GLY A 171 -3.07 -11.38 -3.32
C GLY A 171 -2.65 -9.91 -3.43
N SER A 172 -3.19 -9.21 -4.42
CA SER A 172 -2.82 -7.83 -4.75
C SER A 172 -3.19 -6.82 -3.66
N GLY A 173 -4.16 -7.12 -2.79
CA GLY A 173 -4.64 -6.23 -1.75
C GLY A 173 -5.08 -4.88 -2.34
N THR A 174 -4.30 -3.84 -2.07
CA THR A 174 -4.55 -2.49 -2.60
C THR A 174 -4.10 -2.29 -4.06
N GLY A 175 -3.29 -3.21 -4.58
CA GLY A 175 -2.78 -3.23 -5.95
C GLY A 175 -1.50 -2.43 -6.19
N LEU A 176 -0.86 -1.91 -5.12
CA LEU A 176 0.32 -1.05 -5.25
C LEU A 176 1.46 -1.72 -6.04
N LEU A 177 1.81 -2.96 -5.69
CA LEU A 177 2.94 -3.67 -6.29
C LEU A 177 2.67 -4.04 -7.76
N GLY A 178 1.52 -4.63 -8.08
CA GLY A 178 1.14 -4.94 -9.46
C GLY A 178 1.00 -3.71 -10.35
N MET A 179 0.45 -2.60 -9.86
CA MET A 179 0.38 -1.35 -10.64
C MET A 179 1.76 -0.73 -10.86
N ALA A 180 2.64 -0.78 -9.86
CA ALA A 180 4.02 -0.34 -10.02
C ALA A 180 4.76 -1.20 -11.06
N ALA A 181 4.54 -2.52 -11.06
CA ALA A 181 5.06 -3.43 -12.08
C ALA A 181 4.54 -3.08 -13.48
N ALA A 182 3.25 -2.79 -13.64
CA ALA A 182 2.67 -2.39 -14.92
C ALA A 182 3.35 -1.13 -15.49
N ALA A 183 3.54 -0.13 -14.63
CA ALA A 183 4.15 1.14 -14.98
C ALA A 183 5.66 1.03 -15.26
N LEU A 184 6.42 0.36 -14.39
CA LEU A 184 7.88 0.27 -14.49
C LEU A 184 8.32 -0.69 -15.61
N TRP A 185 7.67 -1.85 -15.71
CA TRP A 185 7.98 -2.85 -16.74
C TRP A 185 7.29 -2.57 -18.07
N LYS A 186 6.39 -1.59 -18.13
CA LYS A 186 5.67 -1.17 -19.34
C LYS A 186 4.95 -2.35 -19.98
N THR A 187 4.21 -3.09 -19.17
CA THR A 187 3.58 -4.34 -19.57
C THR A 187 2.17 -4.49 -19.00
N SER A 188 1.47 -5.52 -19.45
CA SER A 188 0.15 -5.87 -18.93
C SER A 188 0.26 -6.70 -17.65
N VAL A 189 -0.41 -6.22 -16.60
CA VAL A 189 -0.50 -6.89 -15.30
C VAL A 189 -1.96 -7.15 -14.97
N VAL A 190 -2.26 -8.40 -14.61
CA VAL A 190 -3.53 -8.78 -14.00
C VAL A 190 -3.34 -8.85 -12.49
N LEU A 191 -4.09 -8.06 -11.74
CA LEU A 191 -4.11 -8.02 -10.29
C LEU A 191 -5.27 -8.87 -9.77
N THR A 192 -5.03 -9.70 -8.77
CA THR A 192 -6.05 -10.63 -8.26
C THR A 192 -6.09 -10.72 -6.76
N ASP A 193 -7.31 -10.89 -6.26
CA ASP A 193 -7.57 -11.08 -4.84
C ASP A 193 -8.95 -11.74 -4.64
N LEU A 194 -9.35 -11.87 -3.38
CA LEU A 194 -10.67 -12.36 -2.99
C LEU A 194 -11.78 -11.39 -3.44
N PRO A 195 -13.02 -11.89 -3.70
CA PRO A 195 -14.15 -11.06 -4.14
C PRO A 195 -14.37 -9.79 -3.31
N ASP A 196 -14.23 -9.85 -1.99
CA ASP A 196 -14.46 -8.72 -1.09
C ASP A 196 -13.40 -7.60 -1.21
N ILE A 197 -12.21 -7.93 -1.74
CA ILE A 197 -11.11 -6.97 -1.97
C ILE A 197 -11.25 -6.29 -3.34
N MET A 198 -11.92 -6.96 -4.29
CA MET A 198 -12.02 -6.52 -5.68
C MET A 198 -12.59 -5.11 -5.86
N PRO A 199 -13.64 -4.65 -5.14
CA PRO A 199 -14.16 -3.30 -5.32
C PRO A 199 -13.13 -2.21 -5.04
N ASN A 200 -12.30 -2.37 -4.00
CA ASN A 200 -11.26 -1.40 -3.69
C ASN A 200 -10.08 -1.50 -4.65
N LEU A 201 -9.68 -2.71 -5.01
CA LEU A 201 -8.63 -2.96 -5.99
C LEU A 201 -8.98 -2.34 -7.35
N ALA A 202 -10.20 -2.55 -7.85
CA ALA A 202 -10.70 -1.97 -9.10
C ALA A 202 -10.73 -0.44 -9.05
N PHE A 203 -11.17 0.15 -7.94
CA PHE A 203 -11.12 1.60 -7.74
C PHE A 203 -9.69 2.15 -7.81
N ASN A 204 -8.74 1.49 -7.15
CA ASN A 204 -7.33 1.91 -7.16
C ASN A 204 -6.73 1.78 -8.57
N VAL A 205 -7.01 0.70 -9.30
CA VAL A 205 -6.56 0.52 -10.69
C VAL A 205 -7.13 1.60 -11.59
N GLU A 206 -8.43 1.88 -11.52
CA GLU A 206 -9.06 2.90 -12.36
C GLU A 206 -8.51 4.30 -12.05
N SER A 207 -8.30 4.61 -10.78
CA SER A 207 -7.72 5.90 -10.34
C SER A 207 -6.32 6.16 -10.89
N ASN A 208 -5.58 5.11 -11.23
CA ASN A 208 -4.21 5.18 -11.75
C ASN A 208 -4.08 4.81 -13.23
N ARG A 209 -5.19 4.45 -13.91
CA ARG A 209 -5.20 3.98 -15.29
C ARG A 209 -4.41 4.88 -16.23
N ARG A 210 -4.73 6.17 -16.23
CA ARG A 210 -4.09 7.16 -17.13
C ARG A 210 -2.58 7.25 -16.89
N THR A 211 -2.14 7.22 -15.64
CA THR A 211 -0.71 7.26 -15.28
C THR A 211 0.00 6.03 -15.85
N ILE A 212 -0.55 4.84 -15.63
CA ILE A 212 0.03 3.57 -16.08
C ILE A 212 0.07 3.50 -17.63
N GLU A 213 -1.03 3.87 -18.29
CA GLU A 213 -1.12 3.89 -19.76
C GLU A 213 -0.14 4.88 -20.39
N SER A 214 0.07 6.06 -19.77
CA SER A 214 1.04 7.05 -20.24
C SER A 214 2.49 6.56 -20.19
N LEU A 215 2.78 5.56 -19.36
CA LEU A 215 4.09 4.92 -19.23
C LEU A 215 4.23 3.68 -20.13
N GLY A 216 3.16 3.26 -20.81
CA GLY A 216 3.12 2.11 -21.71
C GLY A 216 2.74 0.79 -21.05
N GLY A 217 2.21 0.82 -19.82
CA GLY A 217 1.68 -0.36 -19.13
C GLY A 217 0.16 -0.47 -19.20
N SER A 218 -0.38 -1.57 -18.68
CA SER A 218 -1.81 -1.71 -18.42
C SER A 218 -2.07 -2.56 -17.17
N ALA A 219 -3.13 -2.24 -16.44
CA ALA A 219 -3.53 -2.98 -15.25
C ALA A 219 -5.02 -3.37 -15.33
N GLU A 220 -5.31 -4.65 -15.09
CA GLU A 220 -6.66 -5.19 -15.03
C GLU A 220 -6.85 -5.99 -13.74
N THR A 221 -8.09 -6.13 -13.27
CA THR A 221 -8.41 -6.80 -11.99
C THR A 221 -9.28 -8.02 -12.21
N GLY A 222 -9.06 -9.11 -11.48
CA GLY A 222 -10.00 -10.26 -11.46
C GLY A 222 -9.99 -11.02 -10.15
N ALA A 223 -11.18 -11.45 -9.71
CA ALA A 223 -11.32 -12.30 -8.54
C ALA A 223 -10.63 -13.65 -8.78
N LEU A 224 -9.85 -14.11 -7.79
CA LEU A 224 -9.20 -15.41 -7.81
C LEU A 224 -9.02 -15.92 -6.38
N THR A 225 -9.76 -16.97 -6.02
CA THR A 225 -9.69 -17.59 -4.70
C THR A 225 -8.75 -18.79 -4.72
N TRP A 226 -7.67 -18.73 -3.95
CA TRP A 226 -6.67 -19.80 -3.96
C TRP A 226 -7.22 -21.11 -3.41
N GLY A 227 -7.10 -22.19 -4.20
CA GLY A 227 -7.60 -23.50 -3.79
C GLY A 227 -9.11 -23.61 -3.69
N GLY A 228 -9.85 -22.62 -4.21
CA GLY A 228 -11.31 -22.62 -4.28
C GLY A 228 -11.87 -23.55 -5.35
N THR A 229 -13.20 -23.65 -5.39
CA THR A 229 -13.96 -24.42 -6.39
C THR A 229 -13.98 -23.74 -7.76
N GLY A 230 -13.55 -22.48 -7.84
CA GLY A 230 -13.58 -21.65 -9.05
C GLY A 230 -14.93 -20.96 -9.30
N GLU A 231 -15.89 -21.08 -8.38
CA GLU A 231 -17.24 -20.51 -8.53
C GLU A 231 -17.24 -18.98 -8.57
N ASP A 232 -16.33 -18.36 -7.81
CA ASP A 232 -16.17 -16.90 -7.75
C ASP A 232 -15.00 -16.38 -8.59
N ASP A 233 -14.30 -17.27 -9.31
CA ASP A 233 -13.13 -16.89 -10.10
C ASP A 233 -13.55 -16.19 -11.40
N SER A 234 -12.80 -15.17 -11.80
CA SER A 234 -13.02 -14.52 -13.08
C SER A 234 -12.87 -15.51 -14.25
N GLU A 235 -13.77 -15.44 -15.24
CA GLU A 235 -13.71 -16.26 -16.47
C GLU A 235 -12.36 -16.19 -17.20
N ARG A 236 -11.61 -15.09 -17.00
CA ARG A 236 -10.27 -14.90 -17.58
C ARG A 236 -9.27 -15.96 -17.11
N PHE A 237 -9.51 -16.65 -16.00
CA PHE A 237 -8.64 -17.72 -15.48
C PHE A 237 -9.01 -19.12 -16.02
N SER A 238 -10.03 -19.23 -16.89
CA SER A 238 -10.39 -20.48 -17.58
C SER A 238 -9.25 -21.02 -18.45
N LYS A 239 -8.42 -20.14 -19.02
CA LYS A 239 -7.22 -20.50 -19.78
C LYS A 239 -6.00 -20.63 -18.87
N LYS A 240 -5.46 -21.85 -18.75
CA LYS A 240 -4.26 -22.15 -17.96
C LYS A 240 -2.97 -21.66 -18.64
N ASN A 241 -1.96 -21.32 -17.84
CA ASN A 241 -0.58 -20.99 -18.25
C ASN A 241 -0.44 -19.80 -19.22
N GLN A 242 -1.28 -18.75 -19.09
CA GLN A 242 -1.19 -17.56 -19.95
C GLN A 242 -0.26 -16.45 -19.45
N PHE A 243 0.39 -16.65 -18.29
CA PHE A 243 1.21 -15.62 -17.61
C PHE A 243 2.67 -16.07 -17.53
N GLN A 244 3.58 -15.22 -17.98
CA GLN A 244 5.02 -15.46 -17.98
C GLN A 244 5.69 -15.04 -16.68
N VAL A 245 5.11 -14.08 -15.94
CA VAL A 245 5.57 -13.71 -14.60
C VAL A 245 4.42 -13.81 -13.60
N GLY A 246 4.66 -14.56 -12.54
CA GLY A 246 3.76 -14.66 -11.40
C GLY A 246 4.36 -13.94 -10.19
N ILE A 247 3.75 -12.85 -9.74
CA ILE A 247 4.06 -12.27 -8.43
C ILE A 247 3.21 -13.03 -7.40
N ASN A 248 3.88 -13.65 -6.44
CA ASN A 248 3.36 -14.59 -5.44
C ASN A 248 2.64 -15.82 -6.04
N LYS A 249 3.01 -16.24 -7.26
CA LYS A 249 2.42 -17.40 -7.97
C LYS A 249 3.47 -18.34 -8.54
N SER A 250 3.16 -19.63 -8.66
CA SER A 250 3.93 -20.60 -9.42
C SER A 250 3.95 -20.35 -10.95
N ALA A 251 5.13 -20.48 -11.56
CA ALA A 251 5.35 -20.43 -13.01
C ALA A 251 5.34 -21.86 -13.60
N ASN A 252 4.75 -22.06 -14.78
CA ASN A 252 4.57 -23.39 -15.41
C ASN A 252 5.14 -23.48 -16.83
N GLU A 253 6.01 -22.54 -17.23
CA GLU A 253 6.68 -22.53 -18.53
C GLU A 253 8.20 -22.37 -18.34
N LYS A 254 8.99 -22.87 -19.30
CA LYS A 254 10.46 -22.94 -19.23
C LYS A 254 11.14 -21.60 -18.91
N ASP A 255 10.58 -20.50 -19.42
CA ASP A 255 11.09 -19.15 -19.21
C ASP A 255 10.25 -18.33 -18.22
N ALA A 256 9.19 -18.93 -17.66
CA ALA A 256 8.34 -18.21 -16.70
C ALA A 256 9.02 -18.11 -15.34
N ARG A 257 8.74 -17.02 -14.63
CA ARG A 257 9.34 -16.72 -13.33
C ARG A 257 8.28 -16.37 -12.30
N ALA A 258 8.57 -16.75 -11.07
CA ALA A 258 7.73 -16.52 -9.92
C ALA A 258 8.50 -15.65 -8.92
N ILE A 259 7.99 -14.49 -8.57
CA ILE A 259 8.59 -13.60 -7.56
C ILE A 259 7.78 -13.73 -6.29
N LEU A 260 8.38 -14.17 -5.19
CA LEU A 260 7.70 -14.24 -3.89
C LEU A 260 8.32 -13.22 -2.94
N VAL A 261 7.49 -12.48 -2.21
CA VAL A 261 7.93 -11.61 -1.11
C VAL A 261 7.23 -12.00 0.20
N VAL A 262 7.99 -12.05 1.29
CA VAL A 262 7.49 -12.41 2.62
C VAL A 262 8.06 -11.44 3.66
N PRO A 263 7.22 -10.65 4.36
CA PRO A 263 7.67 -9.88 5.52
C PRO A 263 7.99 -10.83 6.68
N LEU A 264 9.24 -10.84 7.14
CA LEU A 264 9.75 -11.75 8.18
C LEU A 264 9.53 -11.22 9.60
N ARG A 265 8.31 -10.79 9.90
CA ARG A 265 7.96 -10.16 11.20
C ARG A 265 8.08 -11.08 12.39
N ASP A 266 7.70 -12.33 12.21
CA ASP A 266 7.56 -13.27 13.32
C ASP A 266 7.99 -14.69 12.93
N SER A 267 7.94 -15.58 13.93
CA SER A 267 8.28 -16.99 13.73
C SER A 267 7.29 -17.72 12.81
N THR A 268 6.05 -17.22 12.68
CA THR A 268 5.00 -17.83 11.85
C THR A 268 5.29 -17.58 10.38
N ALA A 269 5.58 -16.33 9.99
CA ALA A 269 5.99 -15.98 8.64
C ALA A 269 7.22 -16.79 8.18
N LYS A 270 8.22 -16.92 9.06
CA LYS A 270 9.42 -17.74 8.81
C LYS A 270 9.07 -19.22 8.59
N LYS A 271 8.18 -19.79 9.42
CA LYS A 271 7.70 -21.18 9.26
C LYS A 271 6.90 -21.36 7.97
N LEU A 272 6.06 -20.41 7.59
CA LEU A 272 5.28 -20.45 6.35
C LEU A 272 6.19 -20.41 5.13
N LEU A 273 7.21 -19.55 5.11
CA LEU A 273 8.22 -19.53 4.06
C LEU A 273 8.93 -20.88 3.93
N HIS A 274 9.34 -21.50 5.03
CA HIS A 274 9.98 -22.82 5.01
C HIS A 274 9.05 -23.92 4.47
N LYS A 275 7.76 -23.90 4.87
CA LYS A 275 6.75 -24.82 4.35
C LYS A 275 6.51 -24.61 2.86
N PHE A 276 6.41 -23.36 2.40
CA PHE A 276 6.28 -23.03 0.98
C PHE A 276 7.44 -23.62 0.18
N ARG A 277 8.69 -23.37 0.58
CA ARG A 277 9.87 -23.93 -0.10
C ARG A 277 9.84 -25.45 -0.16
N SER A 278 9.48 -26.09 0.95
CA SER A 278 9.38 -27.55 1.04
C SER A 278 8.30 -28.10 0.11
N ALA A 279 7.16 -27.42 -0.02
CA ALA A 279 6.08 -27.83 -0.90
C ALA A 279 6.41 -27.56 -2.39
N ALA A 280 6.96 -26.38 -2.68
CA ALA A 280 7.40 -25.95 -4.00
C ALA A 280 8.39 -26.93 -4.65
N ALA A 281 9.25 -27.55 -3.85
CA ALA A 281 10.23 -28.54 -4.31
C ALA A 281 9.68 -29.98 -4.50
N ARG A 282 8.45 -30.29 -4.06
CA ARG A 282 7.92 -31.68 -3.99
C ARG A 282 6.91 -32.03 -5.10
N GLY A 283 6.74 -31.17 -6.10
CA GLY A 283 5.83 -31.37 -7.23
C GLY A 283 6.47 -32.06 -8.46
N PRO A 284 5.67 -32.53 -9.43
CA PRO A 284 6.16 -33.07 -10.71
C PRO A 284 6.88 -32.00 -11.57
N ARG A 285 6.65 -30.73 -11.26
CA ARG A 285 7.40 -29.56 -11.76
C ARG A 285 7.85 -28.76 -10.55
N PRO A 286 9.04 -29.03 -10.01
CA PRO A 286 9.51 -28.35 -8.80
C PRO A 286 9.84 -26.88 -9.13
N LEU A 287 9.42 -25.97 -8.24
CA LEU A 287 9.84 -24.58 -8.32
C LEU A 287 11.10 -24.40 -7.48
N ILE A 288 12.21 -24.16 -8.16
CA ILE A 288 13.53 -23.98 -7.57
C ILE A 288 13.74 -22.48 -7.34
N CYS A 289 14.20 -22.12 -6.14
CA CYS A 289 14.63 -20.76 -5.84
C CYS A 289 15.95 -20.50 -6.57
N LEU A 290 15.92 -19.63 -7.58
CA LEU A 290 17.07 -19.28 -8.42
C LEU A 290 17.93 -18.22 -7.75
N GLU A 291 17.30 -17.30 -7.03
CA GLU A 291 17.93 -16.24 -6.25
C GLU A 291 17.04 -15.84 -5.09
N GLU A 292 17.68 -15.33 -4.03
CA GLU A 292 17.01 -14.83 -2.85
C GLU A 292 17.77 -13.65 -2.24
N HIS A 293 17.00 -12.71 -1.69
CA HIS A 293 17.51 -11.47 -1.14
C HIS A 293 16.64 -11.02 0.05
N SER A 294 17.16 -10.09 0.83
CA SER A 294 16.40 -9.38 1.87
C SER A 294 16.44 -7.89 1.59
N LEU A 295 15.32 -7.22 1.84
CA LEU A 295 15.19 -5.76 1.85
C LEU A 295 14.66 -5.33 3.22
N THR A 296 15.05 -4.15 3.68
CA THR A 296 14.48 -3.56 4.89
C THR A 296 13.53 -2.44 4.52
N GLY A 297 12.30 -2.54 5.00
CA GLY A 297 11.25 -1.57 4.78
C GLY A 297 10.76 -0.92 6.05
N GLN A 298 9.78 -0.04 5.87
CA GLN A 298 8.94 0.48 6.92
C GLN A 298 7.51 0.03 6.69
N ASP A 299 6.76 -0.10 7.78
CA ASP A 299 5.32 -0.15 7.73
C ASP A 299 4.65 0.36 9.00
N ASP A 300 3.34 0.55 8.90
CA ASP A 300 2.50 1.13 9.94
C ASP A 300 1.86 0.05 10.85
N TRP A 301 2.48 -1.14 10.96
CA TRP A 301 1.96 -2.25 11.76
C TRP A 301 2.88 -2.53 12.95
N GLY A 302 2.32 -2.51 14.17
CA GLY A 302 3.03 -2.75 15.43
C GLY A 302 2.27 -2.16 16.63
N ASP A 303 2.62 -2.59 17.85
CA ASP A 303 2.04 -2.06 19.11
C ASP A 303 2.54 -0.66 19.44
N ASP A 304 3.70 -0.29 18.92
CA ASP A 304 4.22 1.07 18.97
C ASP A 304 3.77 1.77 17.69
N GLU A 305 3.18 2.96 17.80
CA GLU A 305 2.80 3.86 16.68
C GLU A 305 4.02 4.36 15.86
N GLU A 306 5.13 3.63 15.91
CA GLU A 306 6.35 3.80 15.13
C GLU A 306 6.22 3.08 13.78
N ALA A 307 6.78 3.65 12.73
CA ALA A 307 7.03 2.91 11.50
C ALA A 307 8.03 1.78 11.81
N SER A 308 7.52 0.57 12.02
CA SER A 308 8.36 -0.57 12.39
C SER A 308 9.23 -0.95 11.20
N GLN A 309 10.53 -1.12 11.44
CA GLN A 309 11.41 -1.67 10.41
C GLN A 309 11.04 -3.13 10.21
N VAL A 310 10.67 -3.48 8.97
CA VAL A 310 10.33 -4.85 8.58
C VAL A 310 11.41 -5.38 7.65
N GLU A 311 12.00 -6.51 8.00
CA GLU A 311 12.81 -7.27 7.04
C GLU A 311 11.85 -8.02 6.11
N CYS A 312 12.01 -7.81 4.80
CA CYS A 312 11.24 -8.47 3.76
C CYS A 312 12.18 -9.35 2.96
N TRP A 313 12.00 -10.66 3.09
CA TRP A 313 12.66 -11.63 2.23
C TRP A 313 11.94 -11.67 0.89
N TRP A 314 12.68 -11.75 -0.21
CA TRP A 314 12.10 -12.05 -1.51
C TRP A 314 12.99 -13.00 -2.30
N GLY A 315 12.40 -13.72 -3.25
CA GLY A 315 13.14 -14.62 -4.12
C GLY A 315 12.46 -14.84 -5.46
N VAL A 316 13.27 -15.21 -6.44
CA VAL A 316 12.81 -15.58 -7.78
C VAL A 316 12.89 -17.08 -7.94
N PHE A 317 11.81 -17.65 -8.46
CA PHE A 317 11.64 -19.09 -8.67
C PHE A 317 11.40 -19.40 -10.15
N GLY A 318 11.85 -20.58 -10.56
CA GLY A 318 11.62 -21.15 -11.89
C GLY A 318 11.58 -22.68 -11.84
N GLU A 319 11.24 -23.31 -12.97
CA GLU A 319 11.25 -24.77 -13.16
C GLU A 319 12.65 -25.25 -13.60
#